data_AF-A0A354FRT3-F1
#
_entry.id   AF-A0A354FRT3-F1
#
_cell.length_a   1.000
_cell.length_b   1.000
_cell.length_c   1.000
_cell.angle_alpha   90.00
_cell.angle_beta   90.00
_cell.angle_gamma   90.00
#
_symmetry.space_group_name_H-M   'P 1'
#
loop_
_entity.id
_entity.type
_entity.pdbx_description
1 polymer ?
#
loop_
_entity_poly.entity_id
_entity_poly.type
_entity_poly.pdbx_seq_one_letter_code
_entity_poly.pdbx_strand_id
1 'polypeptide(L)'
;MANSYRDFFFARSFCLDPGRRCSYAFTVKVARGFLARLAFAVAFVVSSFAHAEKPSAEIRDFKKGVQQIFEKHCYECHGREKTKGKVDLTKYATWADLEENPELIEEMIEVLDKNEMPPEEELQPTQNQRDRLISDLKKAFANSTKHDQPLVPMRLRRMNRFEYGNAVRDLFDLESWVYSINDRIIRDHSNYFRPESGKMPKVVRVGNRIMGLQQLLENRLLGVMAFPKDPPA
;
A
#
# COMPACT_ATOMS: atom_id res chain seq x y z
N MET A 1 -15.04 14.95 -45.60
CA MET A 1 -15.17 13.50 -45.36
C MET A 1 -15.22 13.26 -43.86
N ALA A 2 -16.29 12.55 -43.40
CA ALA A 2 -16.58 11.83 -42.15
C ALA A 2 -16.06 12.35 -40.79
N ASN A 3 -16.92 12.78 -39.83
CA ASN A 3 -17.74 12.02 -38.82
C ASN A 3 -16.92 11.49 -37.62
N SER A 4 -17.37 11.35 -36.37
CA SER A 4 -18.55 11.76 -35.56
C SER A 4 -18.35 11.10 -34.18
N TYR A 5 -18.54 11.79 -33.04
CA TYR A 5 -18.90 11.16 -31.76
C TYR A 5 -19.73 12.14 -30.92
N ARG A 6 -20.85 11.65 -30.37
CA ARG A 6 -21.93 12.41 -29.71
C ARG A 6 -21.76 12.45 -28.19
N ASP A 7 -22.03 13.64 -27.66
CA ASP A 7 -22.30 14.02 -26.28
C ASP A 7 -23.62 13.45 -25.72
N PHE A 8 -23.80 13.55 -24.40
CA PHE A 8 -24.89 14.29 -23.70
C PHE A 8 -24.88 13.88 -22.20
N PHE A 9 -24.33 14.71 -21.31
CA PHE A 9 -25.00 15.72 -20.46
C PHE A 9 -25.65 15.18 -19.18
N PHE A 10 -24.98 15.45 -18.05
CA PHE A 10 -25.46 15.30 -16.68
C PHE A 10 -25.88 16.68 -16.17
N ALA A 11 -27.18 16.93 -15.97
CA ALA A 11 -27.69 18.15 -15.37
C ALA A 11 -28.21 17.85 -13.96
N ARG A 12 -27.61 18.51 -12.98
CA ARG A 12 -27.88 18.46 -11.55
C ARG A 12 -28.70 19.69 -11.19
N SER A 13 -29.90 19.51 -10.61
CA SER A 13 -30.60 20.58 -9.89
C SER A 13 -31.06 20.08 -8.53
N PHE A 14 -30.45 20.67 -7.51
CA PHE A 14 -30.88 20.64 -6.11
C PHE A 14 -32.07 21.58 -5.95
N CYS A 15 -33.16 21.11 -5.35
CA CYS A 15 -34.16 21.96 -4.68
C CYS A 15 -34.30 21.49 -3.24
N LEU A 16 -33.91 22.37 -2.32
CA LEU A 16 -34.29 22.36 -0.91
C LEU A 16 -35.70 22.97 -0.80
N ASP A 17 -36.67 22.26 -0.22
CA ASP A 17 -37.77 22.89 0.51
C ASP A 17 -38.38 21.90 1.53
N PRO A 18 -38.55 22.29 2.81
CA PRO A 18 -39.01 21.42 3.88
C PRO A 18 -40.54 21.47 4.00
N GLY A 19 -41.17 20.30 4.12
CA GLY A 19 -42.55 20.20 4.57
C GLY A 19 -43.58 20.04 3.47
N ARG A 20 -43.66 18.84 2.89
CA ARG A 20 -44.92 18.27 2.39
C ARG A 20 -44.80 16.75 2.28
N ARG A 21 -45.57 16.04 3.11
CA ARG A 21 -45.79 14.59 3.01
C ARG A 21 -46.81 14.36 1.88
N CYS A 22 -46.39 13.76 0.78
CA CYS A 22 -47.30 13.24 -0.24
C CYS A 22 -47.47 11.73 -0.05
N SER A 23 -48.62 11.36 0.49
CA SER A 23 -49.12 9.99 0.63
C SER A 23 -49.59 9.48 -0.74
N TYR A 24 -48.98 8.41 -1.25
CA TYR A 24 -49.47 7.71 -2.43
C TYR A 24 -50.27 6.48 -1.98
N ALA A 25 -51.59 6.59 -2.03
CA ALA A 25 -52.52 5.47 -1.90
C ALA A 25 -52.69 4.82 -3.28
N PHE A 26 -52.26 3.58 -3.43
CA PHE A 26 -52.44 2.79 -4.65
C PHE A 26 -53.62 1.83 -4.44
N THR A 27 -54.66 1.93 -5.26
CA THR A 27 -55.81 1.02 -5.22
C THR A 27 -55.72 0.06 -6.41
N VAL A 28 -55.79 -1.24 -6.14
CA VAL A 28 -55.82 -2.30 -7.17
C VAL A 28 -57.24 -2.83 -7.27
N LYS A 29 -57.84 -2.72 -8.46
CA LYS A 29 -59.15 -3.30 -8.79
C LYS A 29 -58.99 -4.79 -9.09
N VAL A 30 -59.66 -5.63 -8.32
CA VAL A 30 -59.76 -7.08 -8.57
C VAL A 30 -61.05 -7.35 -9.36
N ALA A 31 -60.90 -7.84 -10.60
CA ALA A 31 -62.02 -8.35 -11.39
C ALA A 31 -62.28 -9.82 -11.04
N ARG A 32 -63.54 -10.13 -10.76
CA ARG A 32 -64.02 -11.45 -10.32
C ARG A 32 -64.26 -12.39 -11.50
N GLY A 33 -63.79 -13.63 -11.34
CA GLY A 33 -64.45 -14.83 -11.85
C GLY A 33 -63.78 -15.46 -13.06
N PHE A 34 -63.16 -16.63 -12.86
CA PHE A 34 -63.50 -17.85 -13.61
C PHE A 34 -62.91 -19.06 -12.85
N LEU A 35 -63.80 -19.75 -12.15
CA LEU A 35 -63.58 -21.03 -11.47
C LEU A 35 -63.42 -22.12 -12.53
N ALA A 36 -62.23 -22.73 -12.62
CA ALA A 36 -62.00 -24.15 -12.97
C ALA A 36 -60.57 -24.31 -13.51
N ARG A 37 -59.59 -24.54 -12.61
CA ARG A 37 -58.27 -25.19 -12.85
C ARG A 37 -57.38 -25.19 -11.59
N LEU A 38 -57.97 -25.41 -10.42
CA LEU A 38 -57.28 -25.29 -9.12
C LEU A 38 -56.92 -26.65 -8.49
N ALA A 39 -56.70 -27.69 -9.31
CA ALA A 39 -56.40 -29.04 -8.83
C ALA A 39 -55.05 -29.62 -9.31
N PHE A 40 -54.18 -28.85 -10.00
CA PHE A 40 -52.89 -29.40 -10.47
C PHE A 40 -51.65 -28.53 -10.24
N ALA A 41 -51.77 -27.40 -9.53
CA ALA A 41 -50.65 -26.48 -9.33
C ALA A 41 -50.29 -26.21 -7.85
N VAL A 42 -50.68 -27.11 -6.94
CA VAL A 42 -50.32 -27.01 -5.50
C VAL A 42 -49.29 -28.08 -5.07
N ALA A 43 -48.99 -29.06 -5.92
CA ALA A 43 -48.08 -30.17 -5.58
C ALA A 43 -46.62 -30.02 -6.07
N PHE A 44 -46.23 -28.90 -6.71
CA PHE A 44 -44.88 -28.76 -7.28
C PHE A 44 -44.10 -27.52 -6.81
N VAL A 45 -44.52 -26.86 -5.72
CA VAL A 45 -43.82 -25.67 -5.18
C VAL A 45 -43.13 -25.95 -3.83
N VAL A 46 -43.21 -27.18 -3.29
CA VAL A 46 -42.67 -27.51 -1.93
C VAL A 46 -41.41 -28.39 -1.96
N SER A 47 -40.62 -28.40 -3.04
CA SER A 47 -39.43 -29.28 -3.12
C SER A 47 -38.14 -28.61 -3.59
N SER A 48 -37.91 -27.35 -3.24
CA SER A 48 -36.60 -26.73 -3.43
C SER A 48 -36.26 -25.77 -2.29
N PHE A 49 -36.19 -26.31 -1.07
CA PHE A 49 -35.23 -25.79 -0.11
C PHE A 49 -33.89 -26.49 -0.36
N ALA A 50 -33.21 -26.07 -1.43
CA ALA A 50 -31.79 -26.29 -1.54
C ALA A 50 -31.14 -25.60 -0.33
N HIS A 51 -30.65 -26.39 0.62
CA HIS A 51 -29.76 -25.91 1.65
C HIS A 51 -28.51 -25.40 0.94
N ALA A 52 -28.43 -24.09 0.72
CA ALA A 52 -27.17 -23.41 0.46
C ALA A 52 -26.35 -23.49 1.75
N GLU A 53 -25.62 -24.59 1.90
CA GLU A 53 -24.62 -24.76 2.95
C GLU A 53 -23.58 -23.65 2.74
N LYS A 54 -23.55 -22.66 3.63
CA LYS A 54 -22.62 -21.53 3.59
C LYS A 54 -21.20 -22.06 3.87
N PRO A 55 -20.28 -22.13 2.90
CA PRO A 55 -18.93 -22.66 3.16
C PRO A 55 -18.00 -21.58 3.76
N SER A 56 -18.49 -20.38 4.04
CA SER A 56 -17.64 -19.21 4.27
C SER A 56 -17.28 -18.93 5.72
N ALA A 57 -17.93 -19.58 6.69
CA ALA A 57 -17.70 -19.32 8.11
C ALA A 57 -16.65 -20.26 8.72
N GLU A 58 -16.63 -21.53 8.33
CA GLU A 58 -15.73 -22.52 8.95
C GLU A 58 -14.26 -22.33 8.58
N ILE A 59 -13.94 -21.78 7.41
CA ILE A 59 -12.55 -21.60 6.93
C ILE A 59 -11.93 -20.28 7.39
N ARG A 60 -12.72 -19.33 7.93
CA ARG A 60 -12.18 -18.12 8.58
C ARG A 60 -11.49 -18.44 9.90
N ASP A 61 -11.83 -19.55 10.51
CA ASP A 61 -11.18 -20.06 11.70
C ASP A 61 -9.83 -20.68 11.29
N PHE A 62 -8.74 -20.11 11.80
CA PHE A 62 -7.37 -20.51 11.47
C PHE A 62 -7.17 -22.02 11.57
N LYS A 63 -7.73 -22.63 12.62
CA LYS A 63 -7.59 -24.06 12.92
C LYS A 63 -8.36 -24.96 11.96
N LYS A 64 -9.56 -24.56 11.56
CA LYS A 64 -10.43 -25.38 10.70
C LYS A 64 -10.12 -25.25 9.22
N GLY A 65 -9.61 -24.09 8.79
CA GLY A 65 -9.29 -23.82 7.40
C GLY A 65 -7.80 -23.98 7.09
N VAL A 66 -7.02 -22.99 7.54
CA VAL A 66 -5.62 -22.81 7.13
C VAL A 66 -4.70 -23.86 7.73
N GLN A 67 -4.85 -24.18 9.01
CA GLN A 67 -4.02 -25.17 9.68
C GLN A 67 -4.15 -26.55 9.03
N GLN A 68 -5.34 -26.96 8.58
CA GLN A 68 -5.52 -28.23 7.87
C GLN A 68 -4.78 -28.28 6.53
N ILE A 69 -4.67 -27.13 5.83
CA ILE A 69 -3.91 -27.03 4.58
C ILE A 69 -2.41 -27.09 4.91
N PHE A 70 -1.95 -26.39 5.95
CA PHE A 70 -0.55 -26.43 6.37
C PHE A 70 -0.10 -27.82 6.82
N GLU A 71 -0.94 -28.53 7.58
CA GLU A 71 -0.69 -29.90 8.02
C GLU A 71 -0.54 -30.87 6.85
N LYS A 72 -1.34 -30.71 5.79
CA LYS A 72 -1.34 -31.61 4.64
C LYS A 72 -0.27 -31.31 3.60
N HIS A 73 0.08 -30.04 3.42
CA HIS A 73 0.87 -29.60 2.26
C HIS A 73 2.17 -28.87 2.63
N CYS A 74 2.32 -28.36 3.86
CA CYS A 74 3.43 -27.45 4.20
C CYS A 74 4.35 -28.02 5.30
N TYR A 75 3.81 -28.65 6.35
CA TYR A 75 4.57 -29.08 7.53
C TYR A 75 5.59 -30.18 7.25
N GLU A 76 5.45 -30.92 6.16
CA GLU A 76 6.46 -31.91 5.76
C GLU A 76 7.83 -31.27 5.45
N CYS A 77 7.83 -30.05 4.90
CA CYS A 77 9.05 -29.32 4.54
C CYS A 77 9.35 -28.09 5.41
N HIS A 78 8.32 -27.54 6.07
CA HIS A 78 8.38 -26.33 6.90
C HIS A 78 7.85 -26.58 8.32
N GLY A 79 8.16 -27.75 8.87
CA GLY A 79 7.77 -28.16 10.23
C GLY A 79 8.95 -28.32 11.18
N ARG A 80 8.71 -28.92 12.35
CA ARG A 80 9.75 -29.09 13.39
C ARG A 80 10.91 -29.99 12.96
N GLU A 81 10.64 -31.00 12.12
CA GLU A 81 11.64 -31.98 11.69
C GLU A 81 12.48 -31.48 10.50
N LYS A 82 11.85 -30.75 9.57
CA LYS A 82 12.50 -30.17 8.39
C LYS A 82 12.07 -28.72 8.25
N THR A 83 13.05 -27.81 8.20
CA THR A 83 12.86 -26.35 8.05
C THR A 83 13.53 -25.83 6.79
N LYS A 84 13.03 -26.24 5.62
CA LYS A 84 13.50 -25.68 4.35
C LYS A 84 13.26 -24.16 4.35
N GLY A 85 14.22 -23.39 3.82
CA GLY A 85 14.15 -21.93 3.83
C GLY A 85 14.24 -21.27 5.21
N LYS A 86 14.59 -22.01 6.28
CA LYS A 86 14.62 -21.51 7.68
C LYS A 86 13.25 -21.03 8.20
N VAL A 87 12.16 -21.43 7.54
CA VAL A 87 10.78 -21.13 7.96
C VAL A 87 10.19 -22.34 8.68
N ASP A 88 9.68 -22.13 9.89
CA ASP A 88 8.96 -23.13 10.67
C ASP A 88 7.53 -22.66 10.91
N LEU A 89 6.61 -23.20 10.12
CA LEU A 89 5.20 -22.80 10.15
C LEU A 89 4.46 -23.34 11.39
N THR A 90 5.04 -24.32 12.11
CA THR A 90 4.40 -24.92 13.30
C THR A 90 4.41 -24.00 14.52
N LYS A 91 5.17 -22.90 14.46
CA LYS A 91 5.21 -21.86 15.50
C LYS A 91 3.95 -20.99 15.48
N TYR A 92 3.22 -20.96 14.37
CA TYR A 92 2.05 -20.11 14.19
C TYR A 92 0.78 -20.93 14.37
N ALA A 93 0.05 -20.67 15.45
CA ALA A 93 -1.16 -21.41 15.81
C ALA A 93 -2.44 -20.59 15.63
N THR A 94 -2.31 -19.28 15.40
CA THR A 94 -3.41 -18.34 15.20
C THR A 94 -3.07 -17.30 14.13
N TRP A 95 -4.09 -16.60 13.64
CA TRP A 95 -3.90 -15.45 12.75
C TRP A 95 -3.07 -14.34 13.39
N ALA A 96 -3.23 -14.10 14.69
CA ALA A 96 -2.47 -13.08 15.40
C ALA A 96 -0.96 -13.34 15.35
N ASP A 97 -0.54 -14.61 15.49
CA ASP A 97 0.88 -14.97 15.45
C ASP A 97 1.50 -14.70 14.06
N LEU A 98 0.74 -14.91 12.99
CA LEU A 98 1.18 -14.57 11.63
C LEU A 98 1.20 -13.06 11.41
N GLU A 99 0.19 -12.35 11.89
CA GLU A 99 0.07 -10.90 11.75
C GLU A 99 1.22 -10.13 12.44
N GLU A 100 1.93 -10.73 13.40
CA GLU A 100 3.17 -10.18 13.97
C GLU A 100 4.33 -10.10 12.96
N ASN A 101 4.31 -10.92 11.89
CA ASN A 101 5.39 -11.03 10.91
C ASN A 101 4.88 -10.77 9.48
N PRO A 102 4.64 -9.50 9.10
CA PRO A 102 4.10 -9.15 7.78
C PRO A 102 4.99 -9.59 6.62
N GLU A 103 6.32 -9.54 6.78
CA GLU A 103 7.29 -9.97 5.77
C GLU A 103 7.11 -11.45 5.39
N LEU A 104 6.86 -12.32 6.37
CA LEU A 104 6.61 -13.75 6.13
C LEU A 104 5.31 -13.96 5.36
N ILE A 105 4.25 -13.21 5.69
CA ILE A 105 2.97 -13.31 4.99
C ILE A 105 3.13 -12.90 3.52
N GLU A 106 3.89 -11.83 3.24
CA GLU A 106 4.19 -11.37 1.88
C GLU A 106 4.93 -12.45 1.07
N GLU A 107 6.01 -13.02 1.62
CA GLU A 107 6.76 -14.10 0.98
C GLU A 107 5.87 -15.32 0.70
N MET A 108 5.05 -15.72 1.67
CA MET A 108 4.09 -16.83 1.50
C MET A 108 3.09 -16.56 0.38
N ILE A 109 2.56 -15.34 0.28
CA ILE A 109 1.65 -14.96 -0.81
C ILE A 109 2.37 -15.08 -2.15
N GLU A 110 3.59 -14.55 -2.27
CA GLU A 110 4.35 -14.58 -3.53
C GLU A 110 4.63 -16.00 -4.03
N VAL A 111 5.14 -16.88 -3.16
CA VAL A 111 5.51 -18.25 -3.56
C VAL A 111 4.27 -19.09 -3.89
N LEU A 112 3.15 -18.85 -3.20
CA LEU A 112 1.89 -19.53 -3.49
C LEU A 112 1.26 -19.05 -4.79
N ASP A 113 1.34 -17.75 -5.09
CA ASP A 113 0.82 -17.14 -6.32
C ASP A 113 1.63 -17.56 -7.56
N LYS A 114 2.95 -17.71 -7.42
CA LYS A 114 3.85 -18.24 -8.46
C LYS A 114 3.77 -19.75 -8.66
N ASN A 115 3.02 -20.46 -7.81
CA ASN A 115 2.98 -21.92 -7.75
C ASN A 115 4.35 -22.59 -7.53
N GLU A 116 5.30 -21.87 -6.91
CA GLU A 116 6.61 -22.41 -6.56
C GLU A 116 6.53 -23.36 -5.36
N MET A 117 5.53 -23.14 -4.49
CA MET A 117 5.26 -23.97 -3.32
C MET A 117 3.82 -24.52 -3.36
N PRO A 118 3.62 -25.79 -2.94
CA PRO A 118 4.62 -26.84 -2.70
C PRO A 118 5.42 -27.22 -3.98
N PRO A 119 6.59 -27.89 -3.89
CA PRO A 119 7.34 -28.32 -5.07
C PRO A 119 6.59 -29.41 -5.85
N GLU A 120 6.95 -29.62 -7.12
CA GLU A 120 6.22 -30.52 -8.04
C GLU A 120 6.18 -31.97 -7.56
N GLU A 121 7.19 -32.41 -6.79
CA GLU A 121 7.26 -33.78 -6.24
C GLU A 121 6.32 -34.03 -5.05
N GLU A 122 5.73 -32.98 -4.49
CA GLU A 122 4.90 -33.04 -3.28
C GLU A 122 3.41 -32.86 -3.57
N LEU A 123 2.56 -33.20 -2.60
CA LEU A 123 1.11 -33.08 -2.72
C LEU A 123 0.68 -31.63 -2.93
N GLN A 124 0.16 -31.32 -4.12
CA GLN A 124 -0.35 -30.00 -4.45
C GLN A 124 -1.75 -29.76 -3.86
N PRO A 125 -2.02 -28.57 -3.30
CA PRO A 125 -3.38 -28.17 -2.95
C PRO A 125 -4.20 -27.95 -4.24
N THR A 126 -5.52 -28.15 -4.15
CA THR A 126 -6.41 -27.80 -5.26
C THR A 126 -6.39 -26.29 -5.51
N GLN A 127 -6.66 -25.86 -6.75
CA GLN A 127 -6.68 -24.44 -7.10
C GLN A 127 -7.60 -23.62 -6.17
N ASN A 128 -8.79 -24.16 -5.86
CA ASN A 128 -9.73 -23.53 -4.94
C ASN A 128 -9.19 -23.38 -3.52
N GLN A 129 -8.38 -24.32 -3.04
CA GLN A 129 -7.74 -24.22 -1.71
C GLN A 129 -6.61 -23.18 -1.73
N ARG A 130 -5.80 -23.17 -2.79
CA ARG A 130 -4.73 -22.20 -2.99
C ARG A 130 -5.27 -20.77 -3.03
N ASP A 131 -6.26 -20.51 -3.88
CA ASP A 131 -6.87 -19.18 -4.03
C ASP A 131 -7.50 -18.68 -2.73
N ARG A 132 -8.14 -19.58 -1.98
CA ARG A 132 -8.71 -19.26 -0.66
C ARG A 132 -7.62 -18.93 0.36
N LEU A 133 -6.56 -19.75 0.42
CA LEU A 133 -5.42 -19.51 1.30
C LEU A 133 -4.77 -18.16 1.01
N ILE A 134 -4.52 -17.85 -0.27
CA ILE A 134 -3.97 -16.55 -0.70
C ILE A 134 -4.90 -15.40 -0.30
N SER A 135 -6.22 -15.55 -0.50
CA SER A 135 -7.20 -14.54 -0.07
C SER A 135 -7.13 -14.28 1.43
N ASP A 136 -6.99 -15.32 2.24
CA ASP A 136 -6.99 -15.18 3.70
C ASP A 136 -5.65 -14.63 4.20
N LEU A 137 -4.52 -15.03 3.62
CA LEU A 137 -3.21 -14.42 3.86
C LEU A 137 -3.19 -12.93 3.49
N LYS A 138 -3.78 -12.54 2.35
CA LYS A 138 -3.92 -11.12 1.96
C LYS A 138 -4.72 -10.31 2.98
N LYS A 139 -5.75 -10.91 3.61
CA LYS A 139 -6.51 -10.25 4.68
C LYS A 139 -5.68 -10.12 5.96
N ALA A 140 -4.93 -11.14 6.32
CA ALA A 140 -4.02 -11.11 7.46
C ALA A 140 -2.93 -10.03 7.26
N PHE A 141 -2.31 -9.98 6.08
CA PHE A 141 -1.36 -8.92 5.73
C PHE A 141 -1.99 -7.52 5.82
N ALA A 142 -3.20 -7.34 5.31
CA ALA A 142 -3.91 -6.08 5.43
C ALA A 142 -4.29 -5.74 6.89
N ASN A 143 -4.38 -6.72 7.78
CA ASN A 143 -4.60 -6.47 9.21
C ASN A 143 -3.30 -6.11 9.93
N SER A 144 -2.19 -6.78 9.62
CA SER A 144 -0.88 -6.47 10.21
C SER A 144 -0.43 -5.04 9.89
N THR A 145 -0.75 -4.53 8.70
CA THR A 145 -0.40 -3.15 8.29
C THR A 145 -1.41 -2.09 8.75
N LYS A 146 -2.54 -2.46 9.36
CA LYS A 146 -3.51 -1.46 9.88
C LYS A 146 -2.98 -0.67 11.07
N HIS A 147 -1.93 -1.16 11.72
CA HIS A 147 -1.28 -0.47 12.83
C HIS A 147 -0.41 0.72 12.39
N ASP A 148 -0.32 0.98 11.09
CA ASP A 148 0.40 2.14 10.60
C ASP A 148 -0.34 3.43 10.96
N GLN A 149 0.42 4.28 11.65
CA GLN A 149 0.14 5.68 11.92
C GLN A 149 -0.65 6.30 10.75
N PRO A 150 -1.65 7.16 11.02
CA PRO A 150 -2.42 7.80 9.96
C PRO A 150 -1.44 8.36 8.94
N LEU A 151 -1.44 7.78 7.74
CA LEU A 151 -0.54 8.17 6.65
C LEU A 151 -0.79 9.66 6.43
N VAL A 152 0.10 10.50 6.96
CA VAL A 152 0.03 11.94 6.75
C VAL A 152 0.13 12.09 5.25
N PRO A 153 -0.91 12.58 4.55
CA PRO A 153 -0.93 12.60 3.10
C PRO A 153 0.29 13.37 2.63
N MET A 154 1.29 12.63 2.13
CA MET A 154 2.55 13.22 1.73
C MET A 154 2.27 13.97 0.43
N ARG A 155 2.03 15.28 0.55
CA ARG A 155 1.89 16.13 -0.63
C ARG A 155 3.26 16.18 -1.30
N LEU A 156 3.34 15.63 -2.50
CA LEU A 156 4.49 15.82 -3.38
C LEU A 156 4.64 17.31 -3.66
N ARG A 157 5.49 17.97 -2.86
CA ARG A 157 5.86 19.37 -3.05
C ARG A 157 7.20 19.44 -3.76
N ARG A 158 7.42 20.53 -4.48
CA ARG A 158 8.77 20.86 -4.94
C ARG A 158 9.68 20.96 -3.73
N MET A 159 10.84 20.37 -3.88
CA MET A 159 11.90 20.44 -2.90
C MET A 159 12.38 21.88 -2.78
N ASN A 160 12.58 22.38 -1.57
CA ASN A 160 13.17 23.69 -1.35
C ASN A 160 14.65 23.66 -1.82
N ARG A 161 15.21 24.81 -2.19
CA ARG A 161 16.63 24.95 -2.59
C ARG A 161 17.59 24.28 -1.61
N PHE A 162 17.32 24.38 -0.31
CA PHE A 162 18.12 23.73 0.74
C PHE A 162 18.00 22.22 0.73
N GLU A 163 16.78 21.71 0.61
CA GLU A 163 16.53 20.28 0.56
C GLU A 163 17.16 19.68 -0.71
N TYR A 164 17.09 20.40 -1.83
CA TYR A 164 17.70 19.97 -3.09
C TYR A 164 19.21 19.86 -2.97
N GLY A 165 19.87 20.88 -2.43
CA GLY A 165 21.32 20.78 -2.26
C GLY A 165 21.75 19.79 -1.16
N ASN A 166 20.91 19.52 -0.14
CA ASN A 166 21.15 18.40 0.78
C ASN A 166 21.04 17.07 0.05
N ALA A 167 19.98 16.87 -0.74
CA ALA A 167 19.78 15.63 -1.51
C ALA A 167 20.91 15.36 -2.49
N VAL A 168 21.39 16.39 -3.21
CA VAL A 168 22.56 16.26 -4.09
C VAL A 168 23.81 15.87 -3.30
N ARG A 169 24.03 16.51 -2.15
CA ARG A 169 25.19 16.22 -1.30
C ARG A 169 25.15 14.80 -0.76
N ASP A 170 23.99 14.36 -0.28
CA ASP A 170 23.82 13.06 0.36
C ASP A 170 23.83 11.92 -0.68
N LEU A 171 23.29 12.14 -1.89
CA LEU A 171 23.28 11.14 -2.96
C LEU A 171 24.67 10.90 -3.58
N PHE A 172 25.49 11.95 -3.67
CA PHE A 172 26.83 11.91 -4.27
C PHE A 172 27.96 11.94 -3.23
N ASP A 173 27.62 11.83 -1.94
CA ASP A 173 28.54 11.88 -0.80
C ASP A 173 29.54 13.06 -0.86
N LEU A 174 29.03 14.26 -1.13
CA LEU A 174 29.86 15.45 -1.30
C LEU A 174 30.16 16.09 0.06
N GLU A 175 31.41 16.48 0.29
CA GLU A 175 31.77 17.26 1.49
C GLU A 175 31.29 18.72 1.42
N SER A 176 30.92 19.19 0.22
CA SER A 176 30.59 20.59 -0.02
C SER A 176 29.36 20.77 -0.90
N TRP A 177 28.75 21.96 -0.82
CA TRP A 177 27.61 22.34 -1.65
C TRP A 177 28.08 22.73 -3.05
N VAL A 178 27.44 22.14 -4.07
CA VAL A 178 27.71 22.38 -5.50
C VAL A 178 27.36 23.81 -5.90
N TYR A 179 26.19 24.30 -5.48
CA TYR A 179 25.72 25.65 -5.79
C TYR A 179 25.87 26.59 -4.60
N SER A 180 26.17 27.87 -4.85
CA SER A 180 26.09 28.88 -3.80
C SER A 180 24.64 29.02 -3.34
N ILE A 181 24.41 28.97 -2.03
CA ILE A 181 23.12 29.29 -1.42
C ILE A 181 23.23 30.64 -0.77
N ASN A 182 22.58 31.64 -1.36
CA ASN A 182 22.66 33.03 -0.92
C ASN A 182 21.92 33.29 0.41
N ASP A 183 21.17 32.30 0.87
CA ASP A 183 20.37 32.41 2.09
C ASP A 183 21.15 31.93 3.34
N ARG A 184 22.31 31.26 3.14
CA ARG A 184 23.29 30.95 4.18
C ARG A 184 24.51 31.84 4.03
N ILE A 185 24.30 33.11 4.37
CA ILE A 185 25.29 34.17 4.30
C ILE A 185 26.45 33.90 5.27
N ILE A 186 26.10 33.55 6.52
CA ILE A 186 27.03 33.42 7.64
C ILE A 186 27.48 31.97 7.75
N ARG A 187 28.76 31.71 7.48
CA ARG A 187 29.39 30.42 7.77
C ARG A 187 30.34 30.52 8.94
N ASP A 188 30.19 29.58 9.86
CA ASP A 188 31.15 29.34 10.92
C ASP A 188 32.40 28.67 10.34
N HIS A 189 33.56 29.23 10.63
CA HIS A 189 34.87 28.65 10.33
C HIS A 189 35.65 28.33 11.62
N SER A 190 35.07 28.66 12.77
CA SER A 190 35.69 28.65 14.08
C SER A 190 35.11 27.60 15.03
N ASN A 191 34.11 26.83 14.60
CA ASN A 191 33.36 25.87 15.41
C ASN A 191 32.98 26.48 16.76
N TYR A 192 32.32 27.65 16.71
CA TYR A 192 32.00 28.45 17.89
C TYR A 192 30.89 27.81 18.73
N PHE A 193 30.03 26.99 18.10
CA PHE A 193 28.94 26.30 18.76
C PHE A 193 29.41 24.92 19.26
N ARG A 194 29.81 24.86 20.53
CA ARG A 194 30.19 23.63 21.24
C ARG A 194 29.26 23.43 22.44
N PRO A 195 28.15 22.67 22.29
CA PRO A 195 27.17 22.51 23.36
C PRO A 195 27.77 21.85 24.61
N GLU A 196 28.79 21.00 24.42
CA GLU A 196 29.54 20.34 25.49
C GLU A 196 30.18 21.32 26.49
N SER A 197 30.63 22.49 26.03
CA SER A 197 31.32 23.46 26.89
C SER A 197 30.37 24.40 27.64
N GLY A 198 29.10 24.46 27.23
CA GLY A 198 28.07 25.35 27.81
C GLY A 198 28.39 26.85 27.75
N LYS A 199 29.47 27.26 27.07
CA LYS A 199 29.96 28.64 27.05
C LYS A 199 30.08 29.15 25.62
N MET A 200 29.45 30.29 25.35
CA MET A 200 29.62 31.01 24.09
C MET A 200 30.86 31.92 24.14
N PRO A 201 31.67 31.97 23.07
CA PRO A 201 32.78 32.91 22.99
C PRO A 201 32.26 34.35 22.91
N LYS A 202 33.01 35.29 23.51
CA LYS A 202 32.68 36.73 23.53
C LYS A 202 32.68 37.38 22.14
N VAL A 203 33.42 36.80 21.19
CA VAL A 203 33.51 37.26 19.80
C VAL A 203 33.49 36.02 18.89
N VAL A 204 32.65 36.04 17.86
CA VAL A 204 32.59 34.98 16.83
C VAL A 204 33.08 35.56 15.51
N ARG A 205 34.03 34.89 14.86
CA ARG A 205 34.45 35.23 13.50
C ARG A 205 33.62 34.43 12.51
N VAL A 206 32.76 35.11 11.80
CA VAL A 206 31.92 34.51 10.75
C VAL A 206 32.36 35.01 9.38
N GLY A 207 32.40 34.10 8.41
CA GLY A 207 32.65 34.47 7.02
C GLY A 207 31.33 34.71 6.29
N ASN A 208 31.25 35.78 5.49
CA ASN A 208 30.18 35.99 4.52
C ASN A 208 30.64 35.57 3.13
N ARG A 209 30.06 34.50 2.59
CA ARG A 209 30.51 33.89 1.33
C ARG A 209 29.94 34.56 0.07
N ILE A 210 28.87 35.36 0.17
CA ILE A 210 28.22 35.99 -1.01
C ILE A 210 28.92 37.29 -1.38
N MET A 211 29.57 37.93 -0.41
CA MET A 211 30.25 39.21 -0.60
C MET A 211 31.76 39.07 -0.93
N GLY A 212 32.28 37.84 -1.02
CA GLY A 212 33.71 37.60 -1.24
C GLY A 212 34.03 37.00 -2.61
N LEU A 213 35.14 37.44 -3.23
CA LEU A 213 35.73 36.85 -4.45
C LEU A 213 36.03 35.34 -4.32
N GLN A 214 36.07 34.82 -3.08
CA GLN A 214 36.40 33.45 -2.73
C GLN A 214 35.36 32.40 -3.19
N GLN A 215 34.16 32.81 -3.62
CA GLN A 215 33.21 31.88 -4.25
C GLN A 215 33.77 31.23 -5.52
N LEU A 216 34.67 31.91 -6.23
CA LEU A 216 35.35 31.44 -7.43
C LEU A 216 36.67 30.70 -7.15
N LEU A 217 37.23 30.83 -5.94
CA LEU A 217 38.61 30.40 -5.63
C LEU A 217 38.70 29.12 -4.82
N GLU A 218 37.59 28.53 -4.36
CA GLU A 218 37.65 27.23 -3.73
C GLU A 218 37.76 26.13 -4.81
N ASN A 219 38.73 25.23 -4.62
CA ASN A 219 39.02 24.09 -5.50
C ASN A 219 37.91 23.00 -5.53
N ARG A 220 36.63 23.37 -5.44
CA ARG A 220 35.50 22.41 -5.38
C ARG A 220 35.19 21.76 -6.72
N LEU A 221 35.37 22.53 -7.79
CA LEU A 221 35.10 22.12 -9.17
C LEU A 221 36.37 22.26 -10.02
N LEU A 222 37.54 22.11 -9.38
CA LEU A 222 38.81 22.24 -10.07
C LEU A 222 38.96 21.07 -11.05
N GLY A 223 38.96 21.37 -12.35
CA GLY A 223 38.92 20.37 -13.42
C GLY A 223 37.51 20.05 -13.97
N VAL A 224 36.44 20.61 -13.39
CA VAL A 224 35.08 20.44 -13.92
C VAL A 224 34.74 21.65 -14.79
N MET A 225 34.78 21.47 -16.11
CA MET A 225 34.31 22.47 -17.06
C MET A 225 32.79 22.54 -16.99
N ALA A 226 32.23 23.71 -16.68
CA ALA A 226 30.78 23.91 -16.52
C ALA A 226 29.97 23.69 -17.81
N PHE A 227 30.64 23.69 -18.97
CA PHE A 227 30.05 23.48 -20.28
C PHE A 227 31.05 22.73 -21.18
N PRO A 228 30.61 21.79 -22.03
CA PRO A 228 31.39 21.42 -23.20
C PRO A 228 31.53 22.69 -24.05
N LYS A 229 32.72 23.29 -24.05
CA LYS A 229 33.05 24.24 -25.11
C LYS A 229 33.38 23.39 -26.31
N ASP A 230 32.51 23.42 -27.32
CA ASP A 230 32.91 22.99 -28.65
C ASP A 230 34.20 23.76 -29.01
N PRO A 231 35.25 23.09 -29.52
CA PRO A 231 36.43 23.78 -29.95
C PRO A 231 36.04 24.78 -31.05
N PRO A 232 36.60 25.99 -31.06
CA PRO A 232 36.34 26.94 -32.13
C PRO A 232 36.72 26.29 -33.46
N ALA A 233 35.79 26.35 -34.41
CA ALA A 233 35.96 25.87 -35.77
C ALA A 233 37.10 26.59 -36.49
#